data_AF-A0A183J3T7-F1
#
_entry.id   AF-A0A183J3T7-F1
#
_cell.length_a   1.000
_cell.length_b   1.000
_cell.length_c   1.000
_cell.angle_alpha   90.00
_cell.angle_beta   90.00
_cell.angle_gamma   90.00
#
_symmetry.space_group_name_H-M   'P 1'
#
loop_
_entity.id
_entity.type
_entity.pdbx_description
1 polymer ?
#
loop_
_entity_poly.entity_id
_entity_poly.type
_entity_poly.pdbx_seq_one_letter_code
_entity_poly.pdbx_strand_id
1 'polypeptide(L)'
;MRSYVESLSPAEDQLSLFEIVTSEPLSPDSKWTVKTYPSLEPGFFYKFNLEQRQRELQILVNATCTVAFLKQCLSVEKCRNACSSMGASSYRWFHTGCCECVGQNCIDYGVREGLCAECGELEELSENTVDAKLSDEL
;
A
#
# COMPACT_ATOMS: atom_id res chain seq x y z
N MET A 1 2.42 12.26 5.71
CA MET A 1 3.41 12.01 4.64
C MET A 1 2.74 12.18 3.27
N ARG A 2 3.40 12.76 2.27
CA ARG A 2 2.83 12.92 0.92
C ARG A 2 2.86 11.56 0.21
N SER A 3 1.78 11.18 -0.47
CA SER A 3 1.66 9.92 -1.22
C SER A 3 0.87 10.12 -2.50
N TYR A 4 1.17 9.30 -3.51
CA TYR A 4 0.41 9.13 -4.74
C TYR A 4 -0.42 7.84 -4.65
N VAL A 5 -1.65 7.85 -5.16
CA VAL A 5 -2.54 6.69 -5.18
C VAL A 5 -3.11 6.53 -6.58
N GLU A 6 -3.13 5.29 -7.07
CA GLU A 6 -3.74 4.94 -8.34
C GLU A 6 -4.51 3.62 -8.22
N SER A 7 -5.73 3.62 -8.77
CA SER A 7 -6.55 2.41 -8.89
C SER A 7 -6.03 1.55 -10.03
N LEU A 8 -5.88 0.26 -9.74
CA LEU A 8 -5.56 -0.77 -10.73
C LEU A 8 -6.86 -1.44 -11.12
N SER A 9 -7.04 -1.73 -12.41
CA SER A 9 -8.16 -2.53 -12.91
C SER A 9 -7.64 -3.95 -13.19
N PRO A 10 -7.47 -4.81 -12.18
CA PRO A 10 -7.09 -6.20 -12.41
C PRO A 10 -8.14 -6.86 -13.32
N ALA A 11 -7.69 -7.78 -14.17
CA ALA A 11 -8.59 -8.57 -14.99
C ALA A 11 -9.50 -9.44 -14.09
N GLU A 12 -10.67 -9.85 -14.59
CA GLU A 12 -11.67 -10.59 -13.80
C GLU A 12 -11.11 -11.89 -13.19
N ASP A 13 -10.17 -12.52 -13.88
CA ASP A 13 -9.45 -13.73 -13.43
C ASP A 13 -8.40 -13.45 -12.34
N GLN A 14 -8.04 -12.19 -12.10
CA GLN A 14 -7.05 -11.77 -11.10
C GLN A 14 -7.67 -11.24 -9.79
N LEU A 15 -9.00 -11.15 -9.70
CA LEU A 15 -9.70 -10.54 -8.56
C LEU A 15 -9.37 -11.21 -7.22
N SER A 16 -9.08 -12.51 -7.20
CA SER A 16 -8.70 -13.26 -5.99
C SER A 16 -7.19 -13.47 -5.84
N LEU A 17 -6.38 -13.08 -6.84
CA LEU A 17 -4.95 -13.35 -6.83
C LEU A 17 -4.27 -12.67 -5.64
N PHE A 18 -4.67 -11.42 -5.34
CA PHE A 18 -4.09 -10.69 -4.22
C PHE A 18 -4.36 -11.37 -2.88
N GLU A 19 -5.58 -11.88 -2.68
CA GLU A 19 -5.92 -12.60 -1.46
C GLU A 19 -5.07 -13.87 -1.33
N ILE A 20 -4.90 -14.63 -2.41
CA ILE A 20 -4.08 -15.85 -2.43
C ILE A 20 -2.60 -15.55 -2.13
N VAL A 21 -2.03 -14.53 -2.77
CA VAL A 21 -0.60 -14.16 -2.63
C VAL A 21 -0.31 -13.56 -1.25
N THR A 22 -1.34 -13.09 -0.55
CA THR A 22 -1.23 -12.52 0.80
C THR A 22 -1.74 -13.45 1.90
N SER A 23 -2.42 -14.55 1.56
CA SER A 23 -2.94 -15.55 2.48
C SER A 23 -1.92 -16.64 2.76
N GLU A 24 -0.92 -16.37 3.60
CA GLU A 24 -0.07 -17.37 4.30
C GLU A 24 1.05 -16.64 5.06
N PRO A 25 1.65 -17.26 6.10
CA PRO A 25 2.82 -16.69 6.74
C PRO A 25 3.98 -16.66 5.75
N LEU A 26 4.27 -15.46 5.27
CA LEU A 26 5.37 -15.21 4.35
C LEU A 26 6.69 -15.69 4.97
N SER A 27 7.50 -16.41 4.18
CA SER A 27 8.85 -16.78 4.57
C SER A 27 9.65 -15.54 5.00
N PRO A 28 10.66 -15.68 5.88
CA PRO A 28 11.48 -14.55 6.30
C PRO A 28 12.09 -13.79 5.11
N ASP A 29 12.39 -14.51 4.02
CA ASP A 29 12.96 -13.97 2.77
C ASP A 29 11.91 -13.41 1.79
N SER A 30 10.64 -13.33 2.19
CA SER A 30 9.62 -12.74 1.33
C SER A 30 9.97 -11.30 0.96
N LYS A 31 9.63 -10.93 -0.27
CA LYS A 31 9.92 -9.59 -0.82
C LYS A 31 8.96 -8.52 -0.31
N TRP A 32 7.89 -8.91 0.38
CA TRP A 32 6.89 -8.02 0.94
C TRP A 32 6.46 -8.47 2.34
N THR A 33 5.80 -7.57 3.05
CA THR A 33 5.13 -7.85 4.33
C THR A 33 3.64 -7.59 4.18
N VAL A 34 2.81 -8.44 4.76
CA VAL A 34 1.35 -8.31 4.70
C VAL A 34 0.85 -7.79 6.03
N LYS A 35 -0.05 -6.81 5.98
CA LYS A 35 -0.80 -6.33 7.14
C LYS A 35 -2.29 -6.35 6.83
N THR A 36 -3.06 -6.76 7.82
CA THR A 36 -4.51 -6.84 7.71
C THR A 36 -5.14 -5.98 8.79
N TYR A 37 -6.07 -5.13 8.38
CA TYR A 37 -6.77 -4.16 9.20
C TYR A 37 -8.27 -4.40 9.08
N PRO A 38 -9.08 -4.09 10.11
CA PRO A 38 -10.52 -4.00 9.93
C PRO A 38 -10.82 -2.88 8.93
N SER A 39 -11.69 -3.12 7.94
CA SER A 39 -12.01 -2.13 6.90
C SER A 39 -12.72 -0.90 7.49
N LEU A 40 -13.45 -1.08 8.60
CA LEU A 40 -14.06 0.00 9.36
C LEU A 40 -13.52 0.03 10.80
N GLU A 41 -13.11 1.21 11.25
CA GLU A 41 -12.89 1.42 12.68
C GLU A 41 -14.24 1.46 13.43
N PRO A 42 -14.31 0.95 14.67
CA PRO A 42 -15.52 0.96 15.49
C PRO A 42 -16.16 2.34 15.65
N GLY A 43 -15.37 3.40 15.48
CA GLY A 43 -15.82 4.78 15.57
C GLY A 43 -16.59 5.32 14.36
N PHE A 44 -16.52 4.66 13.20
CA PHE A 44 -17.22 5.14 12.01
C PHE A 44 -18.74 5.18 12.22
N PHE A 45 -19.30 4.29 13.04
CA PHE A 45 -20.74 4.16 13.29
C PHE A 45 -21.35 5.33 14.08
N TYR A 46 -20.59 5.98 14.98
CA TYR A 46 -21.12 7.04 15.83
C TYR A 46 -21.44 8.34 15.07
N LYS A 47 -20.87 8.53 13.86
CA LYS A 47 -21.05 9.75 13.05
C LYS A 47 -22.24 9.70 12.10
N PHE A 48 -22.79 8.53 11.79
CA PHE A 48 -23.73 8.38 10.67
C PHE A 48 -25.18 8.07 11.06
N ASN A 49 -25.56 7.98 12.35
CA ASN A 49 -26.94 7.66 12.78
C ASN A 49 -27.59 6.55 11.92
N LEU A 50 -26.88 5.43 11.75
CA LEU A 50 -27.22 4.40 10.76
C LEU A 50 -28.26 3.41 11.30
N GLU A 51 -29.52 3.81 11.33
CA GLU A 51 -30.63 2.88 11.63
C GLU A 51 -31.09 2.05 10.42
N GLN A 52 -30.59 2.27 9.19
CA GLN A 52 -31.28 1.74 7.99
C GLN A 52 -30.52 0.79 7.05
N ARG A 53 -29.25 0.41 7.28
CA ARG A 53 -28.54 -0.61 6.48
C ARG A 53 -27.65 -1.57 7.28
N GLN A 54 -28.23 -2.14 8.31
CA GLN A 54 -27.54 -3.00 9.29
C GLN A 54 -26.80 -4.22 8.66
N ARG A 55 -27.33 -4.83 7.58
CA ARG A 55 -26.69 -5.97 6.90
C ARG A 55 -25.48 -5.60 6.04
N GLU A 56 -25.57 -4.54 5.24
CA GLU A 56 -24.43 -4.07 4.42
C GLU A 56 -23.30 -3.52 5.31
N LEU A 57 -23.66 -2.87 6.42
CA LEU A 57 -22.70 -2.42 7.42
C LEU A 57 -22.02 -3.59 8.13
N GLN A 58 -22.75 -4.65 8.48
CA GLN A 58 -22.13 -5.86 9.07
C GLN A 58 -21.12 -6.52 8.13
N ILE A 59 -21.41 -6.56 6.83
CA ILE A 59 -20.46 -7.08 5.83
C ILE A 59 -19.21 -6.21 5.77
N LEU A 60 -19.36 -4.89 5.82
CA LEU A 60 -18.24 -3.94 5.78
C LEU A 60 -17.43 -3.90 7.09
N VAL A 61 -18.08 -4.14 8.24
CA VAL A 61 -17.41 -4.35 9.56
C VAL A 61 -16.58 -5.63 9.55
N ASN A 62 -17.11 -6.69 8.95
CA ASN A 62 -16.46 -7.98 8.90
C ASN A 62 -15.44 -8.10 7.75
N ALA A 63 -15.44 -7.15 6.82
CA ALA A 63 -14.45 -7.09 5.75
C ALA A 63 -13.10 -6.68 6.32
N THR A 64 -12.08 -7.46 6.01
CA THR A 64 -10.69 -7.14 6.33
C THR A 64 -10.04 -6.43 5.13
N CYS A 65 -9.40 -5.31 5.41
CA CYS A 65 -8.51 -4.65 4.47
C CYS A 65 -7.13 -5.30 4.57
N THR A 66 -6.68 -5.93 3.49
CA THR A 66 -5.33 -6.49 3.40
C THR A 66 -4.48 -5.58 2.52
N VAL A 67 -3.28 -5.26 3.00
CA VAL A 67 -2.28 -4.47 2.28
C VAL A 67 -0.94 -5.20 2.32
N ALA A 68 -0.15 -5.05 1.27
CA ALA A 68 1.19 -5.60 1.17
C ALA A 68 2.21 -4.48 0.96
N PHE A 69 3.20 -4.38 1.84
CA PHE A 69 4.31 -3.43 1.73
C PHE A 69 5.51 -4.13 1.12
N LEU A 70 6.01 -3.62 0.00
CA LEU A 70 7.25 -4.15 -0.58
C LEU A 70 8.43 -3.70 0.28
N LYS A 71 9.35 -4.61 0.59
CA LYS A 71 10.48 -4.30 1.49
C LYS A 71 11.41 -3.25 0.89
N GLN A 72 11.69 -3.39 -0.40
CA GLN A 72 12.57 -2.51 -1.19
C GLN A 72 11.88 -1.22 -1.63
N CYS A 73 12.64 -0.13 -1.73
CA CYS A 73 12.15 1.12 -2.28
C CYS A 73 12.09 1.07 -3.81
N LEU A 74 10.95 1.45 -4.37
CA LEU A 74 10.66 1.36 -5.79
C LEU A 74 10.31 2.72 -6.39
N SER A 75 10.57 2.89 -7.69
CA SER A 75 9.96 3.98 -8.45
C SER A 75 8.45 3.76 -8.57
N VAL A 76 7.71 4.83 -8.85
CA VAL A 76 6.24 4.79 -9.04
C VAL A 76 5.82 3.69 -10.03
N GLU A 77 6.52 3.60 -11.17
CA GLU A 77 6.23 2.60 -12.21
C GLU A 77 6.54 1.17 -11.77
N LYS A 78 7.66 0.95 -11.06
CA LYS A 78 7.98 -0.37 -10.50
C LYS A 78 6.96 -0.79 -9.45
N CYS A 79 6.50 0.14 -8.63
CA CYS A 79 5.45 -0.09 -7.64
C CYS A 79 4.14 -0.49 -8.32
N ARG A 80 3.71 0.27 -9.35
CA ARG A 80 2.53 -0.02 -10.17
C ARG A 80 2.57 -1.44 -10.74
N ASN A 81 3.66 -1.80 -11.40
CA ASN A 81 3.81 -3.10 -12.07
C ASN A 81 3.84 -4.25 -11.06
N ALA A 82 4.51 -4.06 -9.91
CA ALA A 82 4.55 -5.06 -8.85
C ALA A 82 3.15 -5.30 -8.26
N CYS A 83 2.43 -4.24 -7.88
CA CYS A 83 1.08 -4.38 -7.32
C CYS A 83 0.08 -4.94 -8.33
N SER A 84 0.20 -4.56 -9.62
CA SER A 84 -0.62 -5.16 -10.69
C SER A 84 -0.36 -6.65 -10.84
N SER A 85 0.89 -7.09 -10.75
CA SER A 85 1.26 -8.51 -10.85
C SER A 85 0.82 -9.31 -9.62
N MET A 86 0.67 -8.66 -8.47
CA MET A 86 0.09 -9.26 -7.26
C MET A 86 -1.45 -9.33 -7.34
N GLY A 87 -2.09 -8.75 -8.35
CA GLY A 87 -3.56 -8.68 -8.45
C GLY A 87 -4.19 -7.65 -7.52
N ALA A 88 -3.43 -6.67 -7.04
CA ALA A 88 -3.96 -5.63 -6.15
C ALA A 88 -4.99 -4.76 -6.89
N SER A 89 -5.97 -4.24 -6.14
CA SER A 89 -7.00 -3.34 -6.67
C SER A 89 -6.50 -1.90 -6.85
N SER A 90 -5.45 -1.54 -6.13
CA SER A 90 -4.84 -0.21 -6.15
C SER A 90 -3.45 -0.28 -5.55
N TYR A 91 -2.68 0.78 -5.74
CA TYR A 91 -1.41 0.96 -5.04
C TYR A 91 -1.27 2.38 -4.52
N ARG A 92 -0.51 2.51 -3.43
CA ARG A 92 -0.05 3.78 -2.89
C ARG A 92 1.47 3.79 -2.93
N TRP A 93 2.01 4.87 -3.48
CA TRP A 93 3.43 5.15 -3.50
C TRP A 93 3.72 6.35 -2.62
N PHE A 94 4.65 6.19 -1.68
CA PHE A 94 5.11 7.27 -0.82
C PHE A 94 6.34 7.92 -1.45
N HIS A 95 6.54 9.23 -1.24
CA HIS A 95 7.72 9.92 -1.75
C HIS A 95 9.05 9.35 -1.19
N THR A 96 9.01 8.55 -0.13
CA THR A 96 10.15 7.78 0.42
C THR A 96 10.56 6.59 -0.46
N GLY A 97 9.83 6.32 -1.55
CA GLY A 97 10.00 5.13 -2.38
C GLY A 97 9.27 3.89 -1.83
N CYS A 98 8.59 4.00 -0.69
CA CYS A 98 7.80 2.92 -0.14
C CYS A 98 6.57 2.63 -1.02
N CYS A 99 6.33 1.35 -1.28
CA CYS A 99 5.25 0.85 -2.12
C CYS A 99 4.28 -0.01 -1.31
N GLU A 100 3.01 0.39 -1.31
CA GLU A 100 1.90 -0.32 -0.67
C GLU A 100 0.93 -0.80 -1.77
N CYS A 101 0.73 -2.11 -1.85
CA CYS A 101 -0.28 -2.73 -2.68
C CYS A 101 -1.54 -2.98 -1.86
N VAL A 102 -2.69 -2.57 -2.38
CA VAL A 102 -3.94 -2.49 -1.62
C VAL A 102 -5.00 -3.43 -2.19
N GLY A 103 -5.54 -4.29 -1.34
CA GLY A 103 -6.61 -5.22 -1.67
C GLY A 103 -7.97 -4.53 -1.89
N GLN A 104 -8.90 -5.25 -2.52
CA GLN A 104 -10.20 -4.72 -2.94
C GLN A 104 -11.10 -4.25 -1.76
N ASN A 105 -10.89 -4.82 -0.57
CA ASN A 105 -11.74 -4.59 0.60
C ASN A 105 -11.31 -3.36 1.44
N CYS A 106 -10.33 -2.59 0.99
CA CYS A 106 -9.80 -1.44 1.72
C CYS A 106 -10.56 -0.15 1.39
N ILE A 107 -11.18 0.46 2.41
CA ILE A 107 -11.74 1.81 2.31
C ILE A 107 -10.58 2.83 2.38
N ASP A 108 -10.66 3.89 1.57
CA ASP A 108 -9.65 4.97 1.49
C ASP A 108 -8.20 4.53 1.23
N TYR A 109 -8.04 3.37 0.56
CA TYR A 109 -6.76 2.84 0.10
C TYR A 109 -5.80 2.47 1.24
N GLY A 110 -6.31 1.87 2.32
CA GLY A 110 -5.47 1.30 3.38
C GLY A 110 -4.89 2.35 4.34
N VAL A 111 -3.67 2.12 4.83
CA VAL A 111 -3.05 2.93 5.88
C VAL A 111 -2.18 4.02 5.26
N ARG A 112 -2.26 5.26 5.80
CA ARG A 112 -1.50 6.40 5.27
C ARG A 112 -0.05 6.47 5.76
N GLU A 113 0.53 5.33 6.11
CA GLU A 113 1.89 5.19 6.67
C GLU A 113 2.72 4.21 5.84
N GLY A 114 3.91 4.65 5.40
CA GLY A 114 4.81 3.82 4.61
C GLY A 114 5.64 2.89 5.50
N LEU A 115 5.22 1.63 5.64
CA LEU A 115 5.81 0.65 6.56
C LEU A 115 6.82 -0.29 5.90
N CYS A 116 7.44 0.16 4.81
CA CYS A 116 8.45 -0.61 4.07
C CYS A 116 9.75 -0.73 4.90
N ALA A 117 10.32 -1.93 4.97
CA ALA A 117 11.45 -2.22 5.85
C ALA A 117 12.77 -1.52 5.46
N GLU A 118 12.98 -1.27 4.17
CA GLU A 118 14.25 -0.74 3.65
C GLU A 118 14.17 0.74 3.23
N CYS A 119 13.03 1.40 3.48
CA CYS A 119 12.85 2.80 3.13
C CYS A 119 12.91 3.67 4.39
N GLY A 120 13.88 4.59 4.43
CA GLY A 120 13.99 5.56 5.51
C GLY A 120 12.86 6.59 5.52
N GLU A 121 12.66 7.24 6.67
CA GLU A 121 11.89 8.48 6.73
C GLU A 121 12.65 9.57 5.94
N LEU A 122 11.90 10.34 5.16
CA LEU A 122 12.41 11.31 4.19
C LEU A 122 13.04 12.57 4.85
N GLU A 123 13.85 12.42 5.90
CA GLU A 123 14.66 13.51 6.45
C GLU A 123 16.08 13.55 5.84
N GLU A 124 16.57 12.49 5.18
CA GLU A 124 17.96 12.39 4.71
C GLU A 124 18.19 12.60 3.20
N LEU A 125 17.19 13.01 2.42
CA LEU A 125 17.34 13.26 0.97
C LEU A 125 17.48 14.75 0.58
N SER A 126 17.63 15.64 1.56
CA SER A 126 17.81 17.09 1.31
C SER A 126 19.26 17.60 1.37
N GLU A 127 20.25 16.77 1.72
CA GLU A 127 21.65 17.22 1.90
C GLU A 127 22.67 16.71 0.86
N ASN A 128 22.27 15.91 -0.15
CA ASN A 128 23.22 15.39 -1.16
C ASN A 128 23.03 15.97 -2.58
N THR A 129 22.75 17.28 -2.68
CA THR A 129 22.86 18.01 -3.96
C THR A 129 23.80 19.20 -3.85
N VAL A 130 25.10 18.93 -3.68
CA VAL A 130 26.20 19.76 -4.22
C VAL A 130 27.48 18.94 -4.18
N ASP A 131 27.86 18.37 -5.31
CA ASP A 131 29.25 18.38 -5.80
C ASP A 131 29.31 17.76 -7.20
N ALA A 132 28.67 18.45 -8.13
CA ALA A 132 29.06 18.40 -9.54
C ALA A 132 29.99 19.59 -9.79
N LYS A 133 31.30 19.41 -9.53
CA LYS A 133 32.42 20.10 -10.19
C LYS A 133 33.75 19.64 -9.59
N LEU A 134 34.54 18.91 -10.37
CA LEU A 134 35.88 19.34 -10.82
C LEU A 134 36.67 18.10 -11.30
N SER A 135 36.54 17.79 -12.59
CA SER A 135 37.52 16.99 -13.32
C SER A 135 37.74 17.64 -14.67
N ASP A 136 38.68 18.58 -14.72
CA ASP A 136 39.53 18.89 -15.88
C ASP A 136 40.28 20.18 -15.59
N GLU A 137 41.56 20.08 -15.20
CA GLU A 137 42.63 20.93 -15.73
C GLU A 137 43.94 20.11 -15.70
N LEU A 138 44.49 19.89 -16.89
CA LEU A 138 45.89 19.55 -17.14
C LEU A 138 46.62 20.85 -17.49
#